data_AF-A0AAV6ECH6-F1
#
_entry.id   AF-A0AAV6ECH6-F1
#
_cell.length_a   1.000
_cell.length_b   1.000
_cell.length_c   1.000
_cell.angle_alpha   90.00
_cell.angle_beta   90.00
_cell.angle_gamma   90.00
#
_symmetry.space_group_name_H-M   'P 1'
#
loop_
_entity.id
_entity.type
_entity.pdbx_description
1 polymer ?
#
loop_
_entity_poly.entity_id
_entity_poly.type
_entity_poly.pdbx_seq_one_letter_code
_entity_poly.pdbx_strand_id
1 'polypeptide(L)'
;MKSKSSSINTTRLNLGRYDNYSLLSDDELSKFKQVCHLKSNTIYCDKLQILLIKSGSAKLSFFENGKEFILNFLSQGNIALLDKNISMEFLENSEVLEISLYKVQKLLKNEKFSMSLFNSLIRQIVLQRNIIKDIVFKNIDRRLYSFLISLANEQNEFIRDKQVITLPFSIKTLSELLGFERQSVSTAFNKLLKTGFLSKCGKNRYMINLI
;
A
#
# COMPACT_ATOMS: atom_id res chain seq x y z
N MET A 1 26.39 12.04 -18.63
CA MET A 1 25.48 10.97 -18.16
C MET A 1 24.44 11.60 -17.24
N LYS A 2 23.18 11.72 -17.67
CA LYS A 2 22.09 12.16 -16.79
C LYS A 2 21.84 11.04 -15.78
N SER A 3 22.10 11.29 -14.50
CA SER A 3 21.65 10.40 -13.44
C SER A 3 20.12 10.31 -13.54
N LYS A 4 19.59 9.14 -13.90
CA LYS A 4 18.20 8.84 -13.60
C LYS A 4 18.11 8.93 -12.08
N SER A 5 17.52 9.99 -11.54
CA SER A 5 17.06 9.97 -10.16
C SER A 5 16.21 8.71 -10.05
N SER A 6 16.65 7.73 -9.28
CA SER A 6 15.85 6.55 -8.97
C SER A 6 14.67 7.04 -8.14
N SER A 7 13.62 7.52 -8.80
CA SER A 7 12.39 7.93 -8.14
C SER A 7 11.90 6.70 -7.39
N ILE A 8 11.90 6.78 -6.07
CA ILE A 8 11.36 5.73 -5.21
C ILE A 8 9.90 5.60 -5.60
N ASN A 9 9.56 4.53 -6.33
CA ASN A 9 8.19 4.31 -6.76
C ASN A 9 7.38 3.87 -5.54
N THR A 10 6.64 4.80 -4.94
CA THR A 10 5.78 4.54 -3.79
C THR A 10 4.33 4.55 -4.25
N THR A 11 3.75 3.37 -4.39
CA THR A 11 2.35 3.19 -4.73
C THR A 11 1.57 2.76 -3.50
N ARG A 12 0.25 2.90 -3.54
CA ARG A 12 -0.60 2.45 -2.43
C ARG A 12 -0.87 0.95 -2.46
N LEU A 13 -0.77 0.28 -3.61
CA LEU A 13 -0.96 -1.18 -3.67
C LEU A 13 0.32 -1.95 -3.35
N ASN A 14 1.48 -1.33 -3.56
CA ASN A 14 2.77 -1.90 -3.25
C ASN A 14 2.94 -3.35 -3.78
N LEU A 15 2.64 -3.54 -5.07
CA LEU A 15 2.75 -4.80 -5.81
C LEU A 15 4.21 -5.30 -5.94
N GLY A 16 5.18 -4.52 -5.44
CA GLY A 16 6.57 -4.97 -5.32
C GLY A 16 6.71 -6.13 -4.34
N ARG A 17 7.53 -7.11 -4.69
CA ARG A 17 7.95 -8.17 -3.76
C ARG A 17 9.20 -7.70 -3.02
N TYR A 18 9.16 -7.81 -1.70
CA TYR A 18 10.30 -7.56 -0.85
C TYR A 18 10.66 -8.86 -0.15
N ASP A 19 11.94 -9.10 0.07
CA ASP A 19 12.39 -10.28 0.83
C ASP A 19 13.20 -9.81 2.03
N ASN A 20 12.64 -8.87 2.79
CA ASN A 20 13.38 -8.20 3.86
C ASN A 20 13.65 -9.11 5.06
N TYR A 21 12.92 -10.22 5.23
CA TYR A 21 13.17 -11.18 6.31
C TYR A 21 14.37 -12.09 6.01
N SER A 22 14.69 -12.36 4.74
CA SER A 22 15.88 -13.16 4.38
C SER A 22 17.20 -12.42 4.68
N LEU A 23 17.11 -11.14 5.05
CA LEU A 23 18.23 -10.34 5.52
C LEU A 23 18.59 -10.58 7.00
N LEU A 24 17.74 -11.32 7.74
CA LEU A 24 17.90 -11.62 9.15
C LEU A 24 18.43 -13.06 9.32
N SER A 25 19.38 -13.24 10.22
CA SER A 25 19.82 -14.57 10.69
C SER A 25 18.80 -15.21 11.63
N ASP A 26 18.91 -16.51 11.88
CA ASP A 26 17.99 -17.24 12.80
C ASP A 26 18.00 -16.65 14.23
N ASP A 27 19.18 -16.25 14.74
CA ASP A 27 19.30 -15.55 16.04
C ASP A 27 18.53 -14.22 16.03
N GLU A 28 18.56 -13.49 14.91
CA GLU A 28 17.84 -12.23 14.78
C GLU A 28 16.34 -12.44 14.63
N LEU A 29 15.91 -13.43 13.85
CA LEU A 29 14.51 -13.82 13.71
C LEU A 29 13.92 -14.24 15.06
N SER A 30 14.68 -14.93 15.91
CA SER A 30 14.25 -15.34 17.25
C SER A 30 13.88 -14.17 18.19
N LYS A 31 14.34 -12.96 17.87
CA LYS A 31 14.03 -11.74 18.66
C LYS A 31 12.65 -11.18 18.35
N PHE A 32 12.04 -11.59 17.24
CA PHE A 32 10.68 -11.24 16.89
C PHE A 32 9.69 -12.20 17.55
N LYS A 33 8.55 -11.67 17.95
CA LYS A 33 7.38 -12.49 18.25
C LYS A 33 6.72 -12.86 16.92
N GLN A 34 6.75 -14.14 16.56
CA GLN A 34 6.06 -14.64 15.38
C GLN A 34 4.59 -14.90 15.72
N VAL A 35 3.68 -14.35 14.92
CA VAL A 35 2.22 -14.45 15.13
C VAL A 35 1.53 -14.75 13.82
N CYS A 36 0.59 -15.69 13.87
CA CYS A 36 -0.32 -15.99 12.76
C CYS A 36 -1.65 -15.27 12.98
N HIS A 37 -2.10 -14.53 11.97
CA HIS A 37 -3.37 -13.82 11.98
C HIS A 37 -4.29 -14.40 10.91
N LEU A 38 -5.55 -14.62 11.26
CA LEU A 38 -6.57 -15.07 10.31
C LEU A 38 -7.02 -13.91 9.42
N LYS A 39 -7.52 -14.24 8.24
CA LYS A 39 -8.19 -13.27 7.36
C LYS A 39 -9.24 -12.46 8.13
N SER A 40 -9.30 -11.16 7.82
CA SER A 40 -10.16 -10.14 8.42
C SER A 40 -9.86 -9.81 9.89
N ASN A 41 -8.84 -10.42 10.51
CA ASN A 41 -8.36 -9.95 11.80
C ASN A 41 -7.81 -8.53 11.65
N THR A 42 -8.14 -7.65 12.59
CA THR A 42 -7.61 -6.29 12.66
C THR A 42 -6.85 -6.11 13.96
N ILE A 43 -5.62 -5.63 13.86
CA ILE A 43 -4.78 -5.31 15.01
C ILE A 43 -4.64 -3.80 15.19
N TYR A 44 -4.54 -3.42 16.45
CA TYR A 44 -4.27 -2.07 16.93
C TYR A 44 -3.10 -2.13 17.90
N CYS A 45 -2.27 -1.08 17.92
CA CYS A 45 -1.06 -1.06 18.75
C CYS A 45 -1.08 0.16 19.67
N ASP A 46 -1.15 -0.05 20.99
CA ASP A 46 -1.07 1.05 21.97
C ASP A 46 0.30 1.74 22.00
N LYS A 47 1.35 1.00 21.60
CA LYS A 47 2.74 1.44 21.56
C LYS A 47 3.31 1.19 20.17
N LEU A 48 4.34 1.95 19.81
CA LEU A 48 4.99 1.80 18.52
C LEU A 48 5.55 0.37 18.34
N GLN A 49 5.12 -0.29 17.27
CA GLN A 49 5.57 -1.62 16.88
C GLN A 49 6.07 -1.63 15.43
N ILE A 50 7.10 -2.45 15.20
CA ILE A 50 7.60 -2.78 13.87
C ILE A 50 7.09 -4.19 13.55
N LEU A 51 6.43 -4.30 12.41
CA LEU A 51 5.86 -5.56 11.92
C LEU A 51 6.49 -5.87 10.57
N LEU A 52 6.94 -7.11 10.38
CA LEU A 52 7.43 -7.62 9.11
C LEU A 52 6.51 -8.73 8.62
N ILE A 53 5.89 -8.53 7.45
CA ILE A 53 4.98 -9.51 6.84
C ILE A 53 5.83 -10.65 6.28
N LYS A 54 5.78 -11.83 6.93
CA LYS A 54 6.51 -13.02 6.47
C LYS A 54 5.74 -13.75 5.38
N SER A 55 4.42 -13.79 5.47
CA SER A 55 3.53 -14.28 4.41
C SER A 55 2.14 -13.64 4.50
N GLY A 56 1.40 -13.69 3.40
CA GLY A 56 0.06 -13.10 3.29
C GLY A 56 0.08 -11.61 2.93
N SER A 57 -1.02 -10.92 3.25
CA SER A 57 -1.24 -9.52 2.90
C SER A 57 -2.14 -8.82 3.91
N ALA A 58 -1.94 -7.50 4.01
CA ALA A 58 -2.69 -6.64 4.92
C ALA A 58 -2.94 -5.27 4.30
N LYS A 59 -3.80 -4.47 4.92
CA LYS A 59 -3.93 -3.04 4.64
C LYS A 59 -3.71 -2.23 5.91
N LEU A 60 -3.08 -1.06 5.77
CA LEU A 60 -2.98 -0.06 6.81
C LEU A 60 -4.07 0.98 6.62
N SER A 61 -4.74 1.34 7.69
CA SER A 61 -5.86 2.28 7.64
C SER A 61 -5.89 3.20 8.86
N PHE A 62 -6.45 4.38 8.67
CA PHE A 62 -7.03 5.17 9.75
C PHE A 62 -8.51 4.82 9.88
N PHE A 63 -8.99 4.76 11.12
CA PHE A 63 -10.42 4.67 11.43
C PHE A 63 -10.83 5.86 12.27
N GLU A 64 -11.81 6.62 11.79
CA GLU A 64 -12.34 7.80 12.47
C GLU A 64 -13.84 7.90 12.22
N ASN A 65 -14.65 8.03 13.27
CA ASN A 65 -16.11 8.17 13.18
C ASN A 65 -16.79 7.11 12.28
N GLY A 66 -16.36 5.84 12.37
CA GLY A 66 -16.89 4.73 11.57
C GLY A 66 -16.49 4.78 10.09
N LYS A 67 -15.63 5.71 9.68
CA LYS A 67 -15.07 5.79 8.33
C LYS A 67 -13.65 5.25 8.32
N GLU A 68 -13.35 4.50 7.27
CA GLU A 68 -12.01 3.99 7.00
C GLU A 68 -11.31 4.86 5.95
N PHE A 69 -10.05 5.18 6.18
CA PHE A 69 -9.15 5.70 5.16
C PHE A 69 -7.94 4.78 5.00
N ILE A 70 -7.90 4.02 3.91
CA ILE A 70 -6.85 3.03 3.66
C ILE A 70 -5.59 3.77 3.23
N LEU A 71 -4.49 3.72 3.98
CA LEU A 71 -3.22 4.33 3.59
C LEU A 71 -2.56 3.58 2.44
N ASN A 72 -2.35 2.28 2.61
CA ASN A 72 -1.71 1.41 1.63
C ASN A 72 -1.93 -0.07 1.97
N PHE A 73 -1.61 -0.91 0.99
CA PHE A 73 -1.56 -2.35 1.12
C PHE A 73 -0.13 -2.80 1.41
N LEU A 74 -0.04 -3.95 2.08
CA LEU A 74 1.18 -4.62 2.47
C LEU A 74 1.13 -6.06 1.98
N SER A 75 2.27 -6.52 1.51
CA SER A 75 2.54 -7.88 1.04
C SER A 75 3.79 -8.43 1.73
N GLN A 76 4.09 -9.69 1.44
CA GLN A 76 5.30 -10.36 1.91
C GLN A 76 6.56 -9.49 1.77
N GLY A 77 7.33 -9.47 2.87
CA GLY A 77 8.55 -8.71 3.08
C GLY A 77 8.34 -7.24 3.40
N ASN A 78 7.12 -6.70 3.39
CA ASN A 78 6.92 -5.33 3.84
C ASN A 78 7.19 -5.18 5.34
N ILE A 79 7.89 -4.09 5.66
CA ILE A 79 8.03 -3.60 7.03
C ILE A 79 7.00 -2.50 7.23
N ALA A 80 6.19 -2.62 8.27
CA ALA A 80 5.18 -1.66 8.69
C ALA A 80 5.52 -1.11 10.08
N LEU A 81 5.20 0.16 10.29
CA LEU A 81 5.28 0.83 11.59
C LEU A 81 3.85 1.09 12.05
N LEU A 82 3.47 0.55 13.20
CA LEU A 82 2.14 0.69 13.75
C LEU A 82 2.21 1.53 15.03
N ASP A 83 1.30 2.48 15.15
CA ASP A 83 1.04 3.27 16.34
C ASP A 83 -0.45 3.21 16.70
N LYS A 84 -0.85 3.96 17.73
CA LYS A 84 -2.22 3.97 18.24
C LYS A 84 -3.28 4.47 17.26
N ASN A 85 -2.90 5.19 16.20
CA ASN A 85 -3.81 5.78 15.24
C ASN A 85 -3.99 4.91 13.99
N ILE A 86 -3.10 3.94 13.77
CA ILE A 86 -3.09 3.09 12.58
C ILE A 86 -3.56 1.68 12.95
N SER A 87 -4.55 1.20 12.22
CA SER A 87 -4.95 -0.21 12.25
C SER A 87 -4.29 -0.99 11.11
N MET A 88 -4.04 -2.28 11.33
CA MET A 88 -3.72 -3.21 10.25
C MET A 88 -4.79 -4.29 10.17
N GLU A 89 -5.45 -4.41 9.03
CA GLU A 89 -6.39 -5.51 8.73
C GLU A 89 -5.73 -6.53 7.79
N PHE A 90 -5.76 -7.81 8.15
CA PHE A 90 -5.23 -8.89 7.34
C PHE A 90 -6.23 -9.32 6.26
N LEU A 91 -5.79 -9.35 5.00
CA LEU A 91 -6.67 -9.62 3.84
C LEU A 91 -6.74 -11.12 3.50
N GLU A 92 -5.80 -11.89 4.06
CA GLU A 92 -5.73 -13.35 4.02
C GLU A 92 -5.00 -13.86 5.28
N ASN A 93 -4.97 -15.19 5.46
CA ASN A 93 -4.20 -15.78 6.55
C ASN A 93 -2.73 -15.37 6.39
N SER A 94 -2.19 -14.72 7.42
CA SER A 94 -0.90 -14.04 7.35
C SER A 94 -0.02 -14.41 8.52
N GLU A 95 1.28 -14.46 8.27
CA GLU A 95 2.30 -14.67 9.29
C GLU A 95 3.14 -13.41 9.42
N VAL A 96 3.30 -12.92 10.65
CA VAL A 96 3.95 -11.64 10.93
C VAL A 96 5.01 -11.82 12.01
N LEU A 97 6.13 -11.12 11.83
CA LEU A 97 7.16 -10.97 12.85
C LEU A 97 7.00 -9.60 13.52
N GLU A 98 6.66 -9.61 14.80
CA GLU A 98 6.39 -8.41 15.60
C GLU A 98 7.57 -8.11 16.53
N ILE A 99 8.04 -6.87 16.53
CA ILE A 99 9.02 -6.39 17.52
C ILE A 99 8.66 -4.98 17.98
N SER A 100 8.79 -4.72 19.28
CA SER A 100 8.65 -3.35 19.75
C SER A 100 9.90 -2.54 19.43
N LEU A 101 9.72 -1.26 19.14
CA LEU A 101 10.82 -0.35 18.78
C LEU A 101 11.99 -0.41 19.79
N TYR A 102 11.70 -0.49 21.08
CA TYR A 102 12.73 -0.51 22.13
C TYR A 102 13.62 -1.77 22.11
N LYS A 103 13.19 -2.86 21.44
CA LYS A 103 13.98 -4.10 21.29
C LYS A 103 14.76 -4.16 19.98
N VAL A 104 14.54 -3.21 19.06
CA VAL A 104 15.12 -3.26 17.71
C VAL A 104 16.63 -2.96 17.69
N GLN A 105 17.18 -2.34 18.75
CA GLN A 105 18.57 -1.86 18.78
C GLN A 105 19.61 -2.91 18.39
N LYS A 106 19.44 -4.17 18.81
CA LYS A 106 20.37 -5.25 18.45
C LYS A 106 20.30 -5.59 16.95
N LEU A 107 19.13 -5.49 16.33
CA LEU A 107 18.93 -5.73 14.89
C LEU A 107 19.53 -4.61 14.03
N LEU A 108 19.64 -3.40 14.57
CA LEU A 108 20.26 -2.28 13.87
C LEU A 108 21.78 -2.43 13.68
N LYS A 109 22.39 -3.45 14.29
CA LYS A 109 23.80 -3.82 14.00
C LYS A 109 23.95 -4.53 12.66
N ASN A 110 22.89 -5.14 12.15
CA ASN A 110 22.86 -5.73 10.82
C ASN A 110 22.62 -4.61 9.81
N GLU A 111 23.67 -4.27 9.06
CA GLU A 111 23.65 -3.18 8.08
C GLU A 111 22.58 -3.38 7.00
N LYS A 112 22.43 -4.62 6.50
CA LYS A 112 21.46 -4.95 5.46
C LYS A 112 20.03 -4.76 5.96
N PHE A 113 19.72 -5.26 7.15
CA PHE A 113 18.41 -5.07 7.76
C PHE A 113 18.15 -3.59 8.07
N SER A 114 19.15 -2.88 8.60
CA SER A 114 19.04 -1.44 8.91
C SER A 114 18.72 -0.62 7.67
N MET A 115 19.45 -0.85 6.57
CA MET A 115 19.19 -0.19 5.30
C MET A 115 17.81 -0.54 4.75
N SER A 116 17.36 -1.79 4.90
CA SER A 116 16.01 -2.20 4.50
C SER A 116 14.90 -1.51 5.31
N LEU A 117 15.09 -1.40 6.64
CA LEU A 117 14.19 -0.67 7.53
C LEU A 117 14.14 0.81 7.14
N PHE A 118 15.29 1.47 6.96
CA PHE A 118 15.35 2.87 6.52
C PHE A 118 14.68 3.09 5.17
N ASN A 119 14.95 2.23 4.18
CA ASN A 119 14.30 2.31 2.87
C ASN A 119 12.78 2.15 2.98
N SER A 120 12.30 1.29 3.86
CA SER A 120 10.86 1.11 4.12
C SER A 120 10.25 2.35 4.78
N LEU A 121 10.92 2.96 5.75
CA LEU A 121 10.48 4.22 6.37
C LEU A 121 10.46 5.38 5.36
N ILE A 122 11.50 5.52 4.53
CA ILE A 122 11.55 6.54 3.47
C ILE A 122 10.38 6.35 2.50
N ARG A 123 10.10 5.11 2.06
CA ARG A 123 8.95 4.79 1.20
C ARG A 123 7.63 5.23 1.85
N GLN A 124 7.43 4.91 3.14
CA GLN A 124 6.22 5.30 3.85
C GLN A 124 6.08 6.82 3.97
N ILE A 125 7.16 7.54 4.29
CA ILE A 125 7.16 9.01 4.39
C ILE A 125 6.80 9.66 3.04
N VAL A 126 7.44 9.20 1.95
CA VAL A 126 7.16 9.71 0.60
C VAL A 126 5.72 9.41 0.20
N LEU A 127 5.23 8.20 0.48
CA LEU A 127 3.84 7.82 0.20
C LEU A 127 2.84 8.71 0.94
N GLN A 128 3.03 8.91 2.25
CA GLN A 128 2.16 9.75 3.06
C GLN A 128 2.16 11.21 2.59
N ARG A 129 3.32 11.77 2.24
CA ARG A 129 3.42 13.12 1.67
C ARG A 129 2.67 13.25 0.34
N ASN A 130 2.75 12.23 -0.53
CA ASN A 130 2.00 12.20 -1.78
C ASN A 130 0.49 12.13 -1.52
N ILE A 131 0.06 11.31 -0.56
CA ILE A 131 -1.35 11.23 -0.15
C ILE A 131 -1.84 12.60 0.35
N ILE A 132 -1.10 13.26 1.24
CA ILE A 132 -1.43 14.59 1.77
C ILE A 132 -1.52 15.62 0.64
N LYS A 133 -0.53 15.67 -0.25
CA LYS A 133 -0.53 16.56 -1.42
C LYS A 133 -1.80 16.35 -2.27
N ASP A 134 -2.19 15.11 -2.48
CA ASP A 134 -3.39 14.79 -3.24
C ASP A 134 -4.66 15.23 -2.51
N ILE A 135 -4.75 15.03 -1.18
CA ILE A 135 -5.89 15.51 -0.37
C ILE A 135 -6.03 17.03 -0.47
N VAL A 136 -4.93 17.76 -0.30
CA VAL A 136 -4.93 19.22 -0.19
C VAL A 136 -5.20 19.90 -1.53
N PHE A 137 -4.65 19.39 -2.64
CA PHE A 137 -4.61 20.12 -3.91
C PHE A 137 -5.47 19.53 -5.03
N LYS A 138 -6.04 18.34 -4.87
CA LYS A 138 -6.78 17.67 -5.95
C LYS A 138 -8.24 17.42 -5.56
N ASN A 139 -9.13 17.72 -6.50
CA ASN A 139 -10.52 17.28 -6.44
C ASN A 139 -10.65 15.78 -6.77
N ILE A 140 -11.87 15.25 -6.63
CA ILE A 140 -12.15 13.82 -6.85
C ILE A 140 -11.71 13.30 -8.22
N ASP A 141 -11.98 14.05 -9.29
CA ASP A 141 -11.63 13.67 -10.66
C ASP A 141 -10.10 13.53 -10.81
N ARG A 142 -9.33 14.50 -10.30
CA ARG A 142 -7.86 14.48 -10.37
C ARG A 142 -7.24 13.40 -9.47
N ARG A 143 -7.79 13.14 -8.28
CA ARG A 143 -7.30 12.07 -7.39
C ARG A 143 -7.58 10.69 -7.98
N LEU A 144 -8.78 10.48 -8.52
CA LEU A 144 -9.12 9.23 -9.21
C LEU A 144 -8.20 9.00 -10.41
N TYR A 145 -8.03 9.99 -11.28
CA TYR A 145 -7.12 9.89 -12.42
C TYR A 145 -5.69 9.55 -12.00
N SER A 146 -5.14 10.28 -11.02
CA SER A 146 -3.77 10.05 -10.53
C SER A 146 -3.58 8.65 -9.97
N PHE A 147 -4.60 8.15 -9.24
CA PHE A 147 -4.59 6.80 -8.70
C PHE A 147 -4.59 5.75 -9.82
N LEU A 148 -5.44 5.89 -10.84
CA LEU A 148 -5.52 4.94 -11.94
C LEU A 148 -4.24 4.91 -12.78
N ILE A 149 -3.60 6.06 -13.03
CA ILE A 149 -2.31 6.12 -13.71
C ILE A 149 -1.21 5.47 -12.86
N SER A 150 -1.17 5.75 -11.56
CA SER A 150 -0.21 5.09 -10.65
C SER A 150 -0.38 3.58 -10.67
N LEU A 151 -1.63 3.10 -10.65
CA LEU A 151 -1.96 1.67 -10.72
C LEU A 151 -1.51 1.06 -12.05
N ALA A 152 -1.77 1.75 -13.16
CA ALA A 152 -1.39 1.29 -14.49
C ALA A 152 0.12 1.16 -14.66
N ASN A 153 0.87 2.14 -14.13
CA ASN A 153 2.33 2.10 -14.14
C ASN A 153 2.88 0.98 -13.25
N GLU A 154 2.19 0.66 -12.16
CA GLU A 154 2.59 -0.40 -11.23
C GLU A 154 2.32 -1.81 -11.78
N GLN A 155 1.15 -2.01 -12.38
CA GLN A 155 0.78 -3.30 -12.99
C GLN A 155 1.54 -3.52 -14.31
N ASN A 156 1.86 -2.45 -15.03
CA ASN A 156 2.61 -2.47 -16.28
C ASN A 156 2.05 -3.48 -17.30
N GLU A 157 0.72 -3.59 -17.36
CA GLU A 157 0.02 -4.49 -18.27
C GLU A 157 -0.45 -3.77 -19.54
N PHE A 158 -0.37 -4.48 -20.68
CA PHE A 158 -0.80 -3.97 -21.99
C PHE A 158 -1.62 -4.99 -22.76
N ILE A 159 -2.55 -4.49 -23.59
CA ILE A 159 -3.24 -5.26 -24.62
C ILE A 159 -3.13 -4.49 -25.94
N ARG A 160 -2.47 -5.08 -26.94
CA ARG A 160 -2.28 -4.44 -28.27
C ARG A 160 -1.80 -2.99 -28.13
N ASP A 161 -0.72 -2.80 -27.37
CA ASP A 161 -0.06 -1.52 -27.06
C ASP A 161 -0.88 -0.49 -26.26
N LYS A 162 -2.07 -0.87 -25.78
CA LYS A 162 -2.87 -0.03 -24.88
C LYS A 162 -2.67 -0.44 -23.44
N GLN A 163 -2.44 0.54 -22.58
CA GLN A 163 -2.25 0.31 -21.15
C GLN A 163 -3.57 -0.16 -20.50
N VAL A 164 -3.48 -1.20 -19.68
CA VAL A 164 -4.64 -1.82 -19.03
C VAL A 164 -4.42 -1.85 -17.53
N ILE A 165 -5.51 -1.65 -16.79
CA ILE A 165 -5.56 -1.82 -15.34
C ILE A 165 -6.56 -2.91 -14.98
N THR A 166 -6.20 -3.69 -13.97
CA THR A 166 -7.11 -4.56 -13.25
C THR A 166 -7.31 -3.96 -11.86
N LEU A 167 -8.54 -3.56 -11.50
CA LEU A 167 -8.85 -3.13 -10.14
C LEU A 167 -9.02 -4.37 -9.24
N PRO A 168 -8.11 -4.63 -8.29
CA PRO A 168 -8.20 -5.81 -7.42
C PRO A 168 -9.24 -5.64 -6.31
N PHE A 169 -9.95 -4.51 -6.27
CA PHE A 169 -10.88 -4.16 -5.21
C PHE A 169 -12.15 -3.47 -5.74
N SER A 170 -13.09 -3.28 -4.82
CA SER A 170 -14.39 -2.66 -5.10
C SER A 170 -14.33 -1.13 -5.15
N ILE A 171 -15.39 -0.50 -5.66
CA ILE A 171 -15.57 0.96 -5.59
C ILE A 171 -15.59 1.48 -4.14
N LYS A 172 -16.02 0.66 -3.16
CA LYS A 172 -15.96 1.01 -1.73
C LYS A 172 -14.50 1.16 -1.27
N THR A 173 -13.66 0.18 -1.58
CA THR A 173 -12.22 0.23 -1.26
C THR A 173 -11.53 1.38 -1.98
N LEU A 174 -11.91 1.63 -3.24
CA LEU A 174 -11.42 2.80 -3.97
C LEU A 174 -11.83 4.11 -3.29
N SER A 175 -13.03 4.18 -2.72
CA SER A 175 -13.47 5.37 -1.99
C SER A 175 -12.73 5.57 -0.67
N GLU A 176 -12.44 4.49 0.05
CA GLU A 176 -11.62 4.51 1.28
C GLU A 176 -10.16 4.90 0.98
N LEU A 177 -9.62 4.51 -0.19
CA LEU A 177 -8.33 5.01 -0.67
C LEU A 177 -8.41 6.51 -1.00
N LEU A 178 -9.37 6.91 -1.84
CA LEU A 178 -9.42 8.29 -2.32
C LEU A 178 -9.89 9.29 -1.24
N GLY A 179 -10.47 8.83 -0.13
CA GLY A 179 -10.97 9.70 0.94
C GLY A 179 -12.21 10.49 0.52
N PHE A 180 -13.10 9.86 -0.24
CA PHE A 180 -14.40 10.41 -0.62
C PHE A 180 -15.50 9.41 -0.35
N GLU A 181 -16.75 9.87 -0.37
CA GLU A 181 -17.91 8.99 -0.28
C GLU A 181 -18.00 8.06 -1.50
N ARG A 182 -18.46 6.83 -1.26
CA ARG A 182 -18.61 5.79 -2.30
C ARG A 182 -19.42 6.27 -3.51
N GLN A 183 -20.49 7.03 -3.26
CA GLN A 183 -21.34 7.56 -4.32
C GLN A 183 -20.58 8.55 -5.21
N SER A 184 -19.82 9.47 -4.62
CA SER A 184 -19.01 10.44 -5.37
C SER A 184 -17.97 9.75 -6.25
N VAL A 185 -17.28 8.74 -5.71
CA VAL A 185 -16.28 7.96 -6.47
C VAL A 185 -16.94 7.15 -7.59
N SER A 186 -18.08 6.53 -7.33
CA SER A 186 -18.86 5.83 -8.36
C SER A 186 -19.25 6.77 -9.51
N THR A 187 -19.74 7.98 -9.19
CA THR A 187 -20.10 8.99 -10.19
C THR A 187 -18.89 9.44 -11.01
N ALA A 188 -17.76 9.74 -10.36
CA ALA A 188 -16.52 10.12 -11.03
C ALA A 188 -15.98 8.98 -11.93
N PHE A 189 -16.00 7.74 -11.44
CA PHE A 189 -15.58 6.57 -12.21
C PHE A 189 -16.47 6.34 -13.44
N ASN A 190 -17.78 6.45 -13.29
CA ASN A 190 -18.72 6.34 -14.41
C ASN A 190 -18.57 7.49 -15.42
N LYS A 191 -18.19 8.69 -14.97
CA LYS A 191 -17.85 9.80 -15.86
C LYS A 191 -16.64 9.45 -16.74
N LEU A 192 -15.60 8.82 -16.19
CA LEU A 192 -14.44 8.35 -16.97
C LEU A 192 -14.83 7.28 -18.02
N LEU A 193 -15.78 6.40 -17.70
CA LEU A 193 -16.32 5.43 -18.66
C LEU A 193 -17.13 6.12 -19.78
N LYS A 194 -18.02 7.05 -19.41
CA LYS A 194 -18.89 7.76 -20.37
C LYS A 194 -18.11 8.66 -21.32
N THR A 195 -17.06 9.31 -20.82
CA THR A 195 -16.18 10.20 -21.62
C THR A 195 -15.19 9.42 -22.49
N GLY A 196 -15.14 8.09 -22.37
CA GLY A 196 -14.22 7.25 -23.13
C GLY A 196 -12.80 7.21 -22.58
N PHE A 197 -12.50 7.91 -21.48
CA PHE A 197 -11.17 7.83 -20.84
C PHE A 197 -10.85 6.40 -20.35
N LEU A 198 -11.85 5.71 -19.80
CA LEU A 198 -11.78 4.28 -19.48
C LEU A 198 -12.69 3.48 -20.41
N SER A 199 -12.23 2.31 -20.83
CA SER A 199 -13.05 1.34 -21.56
C SER A 199 -13.00 -0.01 -20.87
N LYS A 200 -14.16 -0.59 -20.56
CA LYS A 200 -14.22 -1.90 -19.90
C LYS A 200 -13.81 -3.00 -20.89
N CYS A 201 -12.83 -3.82 -20.52
CA CYS A 201 -12.33 -4.94 -21.34
C CYS A 201 -12.37 -6.28 -20.61
N GLY A 202 -12.93 -6.34 -19.41
CA GLY A 202 -13.12 -7.56 -18.64
C GLY A 202 -13.79 -7.32 -17.29
N LYS A 203 -13.82 -8.36 -16.45
CA LYS A 203 -14.27 -8.23 -15.06
C LYS A 203 -13.23 -7.42 -14.28
N ASN A 204 -13.64 -6.27 -13.76
CA ASN A 204 -12.78 -5.29 -13.07
C ASN A 204 -11.54 -4.86 -13.88
N ARG A 205 -11.57 -5.01 -15.21
CA ARG A 205 -10.45 -4.73 -16.09
C ARG A 205 -10.82 -3.63 -17.08
N TYR A 206 -9.96 -2.62 -17.18
CA TYR A 206 -10.23 -1.39 -17.91
C TYR A 206 -9.00 -0.98 -18.70
N MET A 207 -9.21 -0.58 -19.95
CA MET A 207 -8.22 0.03 -20.80
C MET A 207 -8.23 1.54 -20.58
N ILE A 208 -7.03 2.12 -20.41
CA ILE A 208 -6.84 3.57 -20.31
C ILE A 208 -6.63 4.10 -21.71
N ASN A 209 -7.57 4.91 -22.19
CA ASN A 209 -7.43 5.61 -23.45
C ASN A 209 -6.77 6.95 -23.16
N LEU A 210 -5.45 7.03 -23.41
CA LEU A 210 -4.75 8.32 -23.39
C LEU A 210 -5.37 9.19 -24.50
N ILE A 211 -5.84 10.38 -24.13
CA ILE A 211 -6.24 11.45 -25.07
C ILE A 211 -4.97 12.17 -25.50
#